data_AF-A0A7V8XYN7-F1
#
_entry.id   AF-A0A7V8XYN7-F1
#
_cell.length_a   1.000
_cell.length_b   1.000
_cell.length_c   1.000
_cell.angle_alpha   90.00
_cell.angle_beta   90.00
_cell.angle_gamma   90.00
#
_symmetry.space_group_name_H-M   'P 1'
#
loop_
_entity.id
_entity.type
_entity.pdbx_description
1 polymer ?
#
loop_
_entity_poly.entity_id
_entity_poly.type
_entity_poly.pdbx_seq_one_letter_code
_entity_poly.pdbx_strand_id
1 'polypeptide(L)'
;MTFRPIASPALLVAAVAAAVTVLHAQNPAVTITVDVAANRRAIDPAIYGVAYATAAQLQDLNAPLHRYGGNNTSRSNWQLNADNRG
;
A
#
# COMPACT_ATOMS: atom_id res chain seq x y z
N MET A 1 -1.92 0.43 -72.88
CA MET A 1 -1.70 -0.48 -71.75
C MET A 1 -0.72 0.16 -70.78
N THR A 2 -1.21 0.94 -69.83
CA THR A 2 -0.41 1.61 -68.79
C THR A 2 -0.47 0.75 -67.53
N PHE A 3 0.65 0.13 -67.16
CA PHE A 3 0.79 -0.64 -65.94
C PHE A 3 0.72 0.29 -64.72
N ARG A 4 -0.21 0.01 -63.80
CA ARG A 4 -0.28 0.68 -62.49
C ARG A 4 0.81 0.09 -61.58
N PRO A 5 1.63 0.90 -60.89
CA PRO A 5 2.62 0.36 -59.97
C PRO A 5 1.93 -0.28 -58.77
N ILE A 6 2.36 -1.51 -58.44
CA ILE A 6 1.96 -2.25 -57.25
C ILE A 6 2.50 -1.47 -56.04
N ALA A 7 1.62 -1.25 -55.05
CA ALA A 7 1.95 -0.52 -53.83
C ALA A 7 3.22 -1.07 -53.18
N SER A 8 4.15 -0.17 -52.84
CA SER A 8 5.46 -0.52 -52.30
C SER A 8 5.37 -1.27 -50.95
N PRO A 9 6.17 -2.32 -50.73
CA PRO A 9 6.20 -3.06 -49.45
C PRO A 9 6.65 -2.18 -48.27
N ALA A 10 7.30 -1.05 -48.54
CA ALA A 10 7.64 -0.03 -47.55
C ALA A 10 6.40 0.58 -46.85
N LEU A 11 5.25 0.64 -47.53
CA LEU A 11 4.02 1.17 -46.94
C LEU A 11 3.39 0.19 -45.92
N LEU A 12 3.60 -1.12 -46.12
CA LEU A 12 3.10 -2.17 -45.23
C LEU A 12 3.95 -2.29 -43.96
N VAL A 13 5.27 -2.11 -44.05
CA VAL A 13 6.17 -2.17 -42.88
C VAL A 13 5.96 -0.97 -41.94
N ALA A 14 5.69 0.23 -42.48
CA ALA A 14 5.39 1.41 -41.69
C ALA A 14 4.06 1.30 -40.92
N ALA A 15 3.05 0.63 -41.49
CA ALA A 15 1.75 0.41 -40.84
C ALA A 15 1.83 -0.57 -39.66
N VAL A 16 2.74 -1.56 -39.70
CA VAL A 16 2.94 -2.52 -38.61
C VAL A 16 3.76 -1.92 -37.47
N ALA A 17 4.75 -1.05 -37.78
CA ALA A 17 5.52 -0.34 -36.75
C ALA A 17 4.69 0.69 -35.97
N ALA A 18 3.70 1.32 -36.62
CA ALA A 18 2.74 2.23 -35.97
C ALA A 18 1.70 1.50 -35.10
N ALA A 19 1.55 0.18 -35.24
CA ALA A 19 0.62 -0.63 -34.47
C ALA A 19 1.22 -1.18 -33.16
N VAL A 20 2.54 -1.05 -32.94
CA VAL A 20 3.16 -1.29 -31.63
C VAL A 20 2.93 -0.06 -30.75
N THR A 21 1.65 0.29 -30.54
CA THR A 21 1.29 0.98 -29.32
C THR A 21 1.54 -0.03 -28.21
N VAL A 22 2.54 0.24 -27.38
CA VAL A 22 2.71 -0.53 -26.15
C VAL A 22 1.42 -0.31 -25.36
N LEU A 23 0.55 -1.32 -25.34
CA LEU A 23 -0.63 -1.34 -24.46
C LEU A 23 -0.08 -1.47 -23.04
N HIS A 24 0.35 -0.36 -22.46
CA HIS A 24 0.60 -0.29 -21.03
C HIS A 24 -0.75 -0.42 -20.34
N ALA A 25 -0.85 -1.28 -19.32
CA ALA A 25 -1.99 -1.26 -18.43
C ALA A 25 -2.05 0.11 -17.75
N GLN A 26 -2.91 1.00 -18.25
CA GLN A 26 -3.05 2.36 -17.75
C GLN A 26 -4.35 2.48 -16.97
N ASN A 27 -4.22 2.57 -15.65
CA ASN A 27 -5.34 2.92 -14.78
C ASN A 27 -5.83 4.34 -15.14
N PRO A 28 -7.15 4.60 -15.03
CA PRO A 28 -7.68 5.94 -15.25
C PRO A 28 -7.05 6.94 -14.27
N ALA A 29 -6.97 8.20 -14.69
CA ALA A 29 -6.41 9.25 -13.87
C ALA A 29 -7.27 9.51 -12.61
N VAL A 30 -6.62 9.79 -11.47
CA VAL A 30 -7.28 10.15 -10.21
C VAL A 30 -6.72 11.49 -9.73
N THR A 31 -7.62 12.40 -9.35
CA THR A 31 -7.26 13.69 -8.74
C THR A 31 -7.58 13.66 -7.24
N ILE A 32 -6.63 14.05 -6.40
CA ILE A 32 -6.79 14.13 -4.94
C ILE A 32 -6.56 15.58 -4.51
N THR A 33 -7.51 16.17 -3.80
CA THR A 33 -7.41 17.53 -3.24
C THR A 33 -7.22 17.45 -1.73
N VAL A 34 -6.26 18.22 -1.20
CA VAL A 34 -5.98 18.31 0.23
C VAL A 34 -6.12 19.76 0.67
N ASP A 35 -7.07 20.03 1.57
CA ASP A 35 -7.23 21.33 2.25
C ASP A 35 -6.82 21.17 3.71
N VAL A 36 -5.76 21.89 4.12
CA VAL A 36 -5.20 21.83 5.48
C VAL A 36 -6.01 22.62 6.51
N ALA A 37 -6.91 23.50 6.07
CA ALA A 37 -7.78 24.29 6.94
C ALA A 37 -9.12 23.60 7.21
N ALA A 38 -9.58 22.74 6.29
CA ALA A 38 -10.83 22.00 6.42
C ALA A 38 -10.78 20.96 7.56
N ASN A 39 -11.84 20.87 8.36
CA ASN A 39 -12.11 19.79 9.32
C ASN A 39 -10.95 19.42 10.27
N ARG A 40 -10.19 20.43 10.74
CA ARG A 40 -9.07 20.19 11.65
C ARG A 40 -9.53 19.53 12.95
N ARG A 41 -8.88 18.43 13.31
CA ARG A 41 -9.00 17.74 14.60
C ARG A 41 -7.66 17.13 14.99
N ALA A 42 -7.45 16.91 16.28
CA ALA A 42 -6.27 16.20 16.75
C ALA A 42 -6.26 14.75 16.24
N ILE A 43 -5.07 14.26 15.92
CA ILE A 43 -4.81 12.83 15.69
C ILE A 43 -4.24 12.31 17.00
N ASP A 44 -4.97 11.41 17.68
CA ASP A 44 -4.49 10.77 18.89
C ASP A 44 -3.32 9.83 18.55
N PRO A 45 -2.10 10.05 19.08
CA PRO A 45 -0.97 9.16 18.80
C PRO A 45 -1.20 7.71 19.21
N ALA A 46 -2.10 7.45 20.17
CA ALA A 46 -2.39 6.10 20.66
C ALA A 46 -2.94 5.15 19.57
N ILE A 47 -3.44 5.67 18.44
CA ILE A 47 -3.87 4.84 17.30
C ILE A 47 -2.71 4.03 16.68
N TYR A 48 -1.46 4.43 16.93
CA TYR A 48 -0.26 3.74 16.45
C TYR A 48 0.31 2.74 17.48
N GLY A 49 -0.50 2.33 18.46
CA GLY A 49 -0.09 1.36 19.48
C GLY A 49 0.13 -0.06 18.94
N VAL A 50 1.02 -0.79 19.61
CA VAL A 50 1.35 -2.19 19.31
C VAL A 50 1.21 -3.07 20.54
N ALA A 51 1.06 -4.39 20.36
CA ALA A 51 1.05 -5.36 21.45
C ALA A 51 2.27 -6.28 21.34
N TYR A 52 2.84 -6.68 22.49
CA TYR A 52 3.96 -7.63 22.57
C TYR A 52 5.19 -7.27 21.72
N ALA A 53 5.54 -5.98 21.68
CA ALA A 53 6.73 -5.49 20.97
C ALA A 53 7.98 -5.56 21.86
N THR A 54 9.15 -5.68 21.25
CA THR A 54 10.44 -5.48 21.92
C THR A 54 10.72 -3.99 22.12
N ALA A 55 11.66 -3.66 23.02
CA ALA A 55 12.08 -2.28 23.23
C ALA A 55 12.64 -1.62 21.95
N ALA A 56 13.41 -2.38 21.14
CA ALA A 56 13.92 -1.90 19.86
C ALA A 56 12.78 -1.60 18.88
N GLN A 57 11.79 -2.49 18.78
CA GLN A 57 10.61 -2.27 17.91
C GLN A 57 9.81 -1.03 18.32
N LEU A 58 9.63 -0.78 19.62
CA LEU A 58 8.94 0.43 20.09
C LEU A 58 9.68 1.71 19.68
N GLN A 59 11.02 1.68 19.73
CA GLN A 59 11.86 2.80 19.31
C GLN A 59 11.84 2.99 17.79
N ASP A 60 12.05 1.91 17.02
CA ASP A 60 12.08 1.94 15.55
C ASP A 60 10.76 2.41 14.95
N LEU A 61 9.64 2.00 15.55
CA LEU A 61 8.29 2.37 15.10
C LEU A 61 7.80 3.70 15.67
N ASN A 62 8.48 4.26 16.68
CA ASN A 62 7.97 5.37 17.49
C ASN A 62 6.54 5.11 18.01
N ALA A 63 6.30 3.87 18.48
CA ALA A 63 4.97 3.44 18.89
C ALA A 63 4.68 3.93 20.32
N PRO A 64 3.71 4.85 20.53
CA PRO A 64 3.52 5.52 21.81
C PRO A 64 2.70 4.69 22.82
N LEU A 65 2.12 3.57 22.39
CA LEU A 65 1.30 2.69 23.22
C LEU A 65 1.76 1.24 23.05
N HIS A 66 2.04 0.57 24.18
CA HIS A 66 2.40 -0.85 24.22
C HIS A 66 1.39 -1.62 25.08
N ARG A 67 0.63 -2.54 24.47
CA ARG A 67 -0.42 -3.30 25.15
C ARG A 67 0.04 -4.70 25.56
N TYR A 68 -0.14 -5.04 26.84
CA TYR A 68 -0.16 -6.41 27.34
C TYR A 68 -1.60 -6.88 27.51
N GLY A 69 -2.02 -7.95 26.83
CA GLY A 69 -3.41 -8.43 26.86
C GLY A 69 -3.69 -9.59 25.90
N GLY A 70 -4.81 -10.28 26.03
CA GLY A 70 -5.12 -11.49 25.24
C GLY A 70 -5.59 -12.63 26.13
N ASN A 71 -5.82 -13.82 25.57
CA ASN A 71 -6.54 -14.89 26.26
C ASN A 71 -5.86 -15.34 27.57
N ASN A 72 -4.54 -15.48 27.58
CA ASN A 72 -3.79 -15.89 28.77
C ASN A 72 -3.76 -14.81 29.87
N THR A 73 -3.81 -13.53 29.47
CA THR A 73 -3.80 -12.41 30.42
C THR A 73 -5.04 -12.39 31.31
N SER A 74 -6.18 -12.91 30.83
CA SER A 74 -7.41 -13.04 31.63
C SER A 74 -7.28 -14.00 32.80
N ARG A 75 -6.33 -14.94 32.74
CA ARG A 75 -6.08 -15.96 33.79
C ARG A 75 -4.72 -15.78 34.45
N SER A 76 -4.12 -14.59 34.35
CA SER A 76 -2.84 -14.30 34.99
C SER A 76 -2.99 -14.08 36.49
N ASN A 77 -2.14 -14.73 37.27
CA ASN A 77 -1.99 -14.52 38.71
C ASN A 77 -0.68 -13.79 38.98
N TRP A 78 -0.77 -12.51 39.37
CA TRP A 78 0.38 -11.65 39.62
C TRP A 78 1.18 -12.02 40.88
N GLN A 79 0.54 -12.64 41.89
CA GLN A 79 1.23 -13.08 43.11
C GLN A 79 2.16 -14.26 42.82
N LEU A 80 1.76 -15.12 41.88
CA LEU A 80 2.52 -16.28 41.46
C LEU A 80 3.38 -16.02 40.22
N ASN A 81 3.21 -14.86 39.57
CA ASN A 81 3.78 -14.54 38.26
C ASN A 81 3.53 -15.67 37.23
N ALA A 82 2.30 -16.18 37.18
CA ALA A 82 1.91 -17.33 36.38
C ALA A 82 0.65 -17.06 35.55
N ASP A 83 0.57 -17.67 34.36
CA ASP A 83 -0.58 -17.59 33.45
C ASP A 83 -0.97 -18.96 32.88
N ASN A 84 -2.23 -19.14 32.51
CA ASN A 84 -2.71 -20.34 31.81
C ASN A 84 -2.76 -20.10 30.28
N ARG A 85 -2.27 -21.07 29.50
CA ARG A 85 -2.10 -20.96 28.03
C ARG A 85 -2.89 -22.00 27.23
N GLY A 86 -3.77 -22.74 27.89
CA GLY A 86 -4.44 -23.95 27.40
C GLY A 86 -4.94 -24.77 28.57
#